data_AF-A0A2T6ZTJ1-F1
#
_entry.id   AF-A0A2T6ZTJ1-F1
#
_cell.length_a   1.000
_cell.length_b   1.000
_cell.length_c   1.000
_cell.angle_alpha   90.00
_cell.angle_beta   90.00
_cell.angle_gamma   90.00
#
_symmetry.space_group_name_H-M   'P 1'
#
loop_
_entity.id
_entity.type
_entity.pdbx_description
1 polymer ?
#
loop_
_entity_poly.entity_id
_entity_poly.type
_entity_poly.pdbx_seq_one_letter_code
_entity_poly.pdbx_strand_id
1 'polypeptide(L)'
;MLPFSSVGFNRSSSPTVAAPIDQDGLARGAPPSGHTWRNANIYDSDRKDNLIGGLWIAEGITNANLYSMLEIFCTFNDTFYLRNFSGRLVKRDQNPLQPGDYLIATNGSITVTHEIPLLRNSPGSLQAGIRSESFRDANDLGYRNWITVPPATESGGSINSPQNGILIGITESILFTSHQVSIDPDDNYKIVCFTPDTIGLNLAGRHLDQRFLEDPLRPVDQVLRWHFRQAVLIHVRGAGESSIGMYFPKPSCLDDYDWLEC
;
A
#
# COMPACT_ATOMS: atom_id res chain seq x y z
N MET A 1 32.62 1.62 7.57
CA MET A 1 31.66 0.60 7.09
C MET A 1 30.61 0.49 8.18
N LEU A 2 29.48 1.19 8.03
CA LEU A 2 28.41 1.14 9.02
C LEU A 2 27.57 -0.13 8.74
N PRO A 3 27.18 -0.89 9.77
CA PRO A 3 26.34 -2.08 9.58
C PRO A 3 24.95 -1.60 9.18
N PHE A 4 24.55 -1.83 7.92
CA PHE A 4 23.16 -1.67 7.54
C PHE A 4 22.39 -2.90 7.99
N SER A 5 21.43 -2.73 8.89
CA SER A 5 20.52 -3.78 9.32
C SER A 5 19.66 -4.23 8.13
N SER A 6 19.94 -5.41 7.59
CA SER A 6 19.14 -6.02 6.52
C SER A 6 17.88 -6.63 7.11
N VAL A 7 16.70 -6.30 6.56
CA VAL A 7 15.46 -7.00 6.92
C VAL A 7 15.43 -8.32 6.16
N GLY A 8 15.73 -9.40 6.86
CA GLY A 8 15.48 -10.75 6.37
C GLY A 8 14.01 -11.10 6.53
N PHE A 9 13.25 -11.11 5.43
CA PHE A 9 11.94 -11.77 5.42
C PHE A 9 12.19 -13.29 5.52
N ASN A 10 12.35 -13.81 6.75
CA ASN A 10 12.63 -15.23 6.99
C ASN A 10 11.62 -16.10 6.21
N ARG A 11 12.12 -16.91 5.27
CA ARG A 11 11.37 -18.01 4.65
C ARG A 11 11.30 -19.14 5.67
N SER A 12 10.11 -19.54 6.09
CA SER A 12 9.93 -20.78 6.82
C SER A 12 10.29 -21.95 5.89
N SER A 13 11.26 -22.77 6.27
CA SER A 13 11.57 -24.01 5.58
C SER A 13 10.46 -25.04 5.85
N SER A 14 9.51 -25.16 4.94
CA SER A 14 8.59 -26.31 4.88
C SER A 14 9.17 -27.38 3.93
N PRO A 15 8.96 -28.68 4.24
CA PRO A 15 9.63 -29.77 3.55
C PRO A 15 9.13 -29.91 2.11
N THR A 16 10.10 -30.05 1.20
CA THR A 16 9.92 -30.32 -0.23
C THR A 16 9.09 -31.59 -0.43
N VAL A 17 7.84 -31.43 -0.87
CA VAL A 17 7.15 -32.43 -1.68
C VAL A 17 7.06 -31.84 -3.08
N ALA A 18 7.87 -32.37 -3.99
CA ALA A 18 7.87 -31.99 -5.40
C ALA A 18 6.54 -32.41 -6.04
N ALA A 19 5.67 -31.43 -6.32
CA ALA A 19 4.61 -31.58 -7.31
C ALA A 19 5.17 -31.22 -8.70
N PRO A 20 4.73 -31.88 -9.79
CA PRO A 20 5.26 -31.65 -11.12
C PRO A 20 4.94 -30.23 -11.60
N ILE A 21 5.91 -29.60 -12.25
CA ILE A 21 5.76 -28.29 -12.88
C ILE A 21 4.95 -28.49 -14.16
N ASP A 22 3.71 -28.02 -14.17
CA ASP A 22 2.88 -27.98 -15.37
C ASP A 22 3.31 -26.76 -16.21
N GLN A 23 3.87 -27.01 -17.40
CA GLN A 23 4.56 -26.03 -18.24
C GLN A 23 3.63 -25.22 -19.16
N ASP A 24 2.32 -25.15 -18.87
CA ASP A 24 1.33 -24.50 -19.74
C ASP A 24 0.88 -23.09 -19.29
N GLY A 25 1.53 -22.51 -18.26
CA GLY A 25 1.16 -21.20 -17.70
C GLY A 25 1.81 -19.96 -18.34
N LEU A 26 2.60 -20.13 -19.40
CA LEU A 26 3.37 -19.04 -20.03
C LEU A 26 2.70 -18.55 -21.34
N ALA A 27 1.40 -18.23 -21.29
CA ALA A 27 0.70 -17.60 -22.40
C ALA A 27 -0.07 -16.35 -21.93
N ARG A 28 0.43 -15.20 -22.40
CA ARG A 28 -0.13 -13.84 -22.34
C ARG A 28 -1.64 -13.73 -22.02
N GLY A 29 -1.93 -13.12 -20.88
CA GLY A 29 -3.17 -12.38 -20.63
C GLY A 29 -2.81 -11.09 -19.92
N ALA A 30 -3.33 -9.96 -20.37
CA ALA A 30 -3.21 -8.69 -19.65
C ALA A 30 -3.68 -8.88 -18.19
N PRO A 31 -3.05 -8.21 -17.20
CA PRO A 31 -3.52 -8.28 -15.82
C PRO A 31 -5.01 -7.87 -15.78
N PRO A 32 -5.87 -8.64 -15.10
CA PRO A 32 -7.28 -8.36 -15.07
C PRO A 32 -7.53 -6.96 -14.49
N SER A 33 -8.48 -6.24 -15.08
CA SER A 33 -8.88 -4.89 -14.71
C SER A 33 -9.27 -4.81 -13.22
N GLY A 34 -8.95 -3.67 -12.59
CA GLY A 34 -8.82 -3.44 -11.14
C GLY A 34 -10.03 -3.63 -10.23
N HIS A 35 -11.13 -4.21 -10.72
CA HIS A 35 -12.30 -4.57 -9.90
C HIS A 35 -12.29 -6.03 -9.40
N THR A 36 -11.38 -6.89 -9.88
CA THR A 36 -11.55 -8.36 -9.76
C THR A 36 -10.94 -9.03 -8.53
N TRP A 37 -10.08 -8.34 -7.77
CA TRP A 37 -9.39 -8.96 -6.61
C TRP A 37 -9.93 -8.53 -5.25
N ARG A 38 -10.71 -7.45 -5.19
CA ARG A 38 -11.31 -6.98 -3.94
C ARG A 38 -12.38 -7.97 -3.50
N ASN A 39 -12.30 -8.42 -2.26
CA ASN A 39 -13.26 -9.34 -1.65
C ASN A 39 -14.01 -8.69 -0.49
N ALA A 40 -13.79 -7.40 -0.24
CA ALA A 40 -14.64 -6.57 0.61
C ALA A 40 -14.90 -5.19 -0.02
N ASN A 41 -16.15 -4.74 0.11
CA ASN A 41 -16.66 -3.49 -0.45
C ASN A 41 -17.17 -2.57 0.65
N ILE A 42 -17.02 -1.26 0.47
CA ILE A 42 -17.35 -0.27 1.48
C ILE A 42 -18.29 0.78 0.89
N TYR A 43 -19.44 0.96 1.54
CA TYR A 43 -20.49 1.87 1.11
C TYR A 43 -20.74 2.94 2.17
N ASP A 44 -21.06 4.17 1.72
CA ASP A 44 -21.33 5.30 2.62
C ASP A 44 -22.76 5.34 3.19
N SER A 45 -23.64 4.49 2.65
CA SER A 45 -25.09 4.52 2.84
C SER A 45 -25.62 3.12 3.06
N ASP A 46 -26.60 2.99 3.97
CA ASP A 46 -27.28 1.74 4.28
C ASP A 46 -27.98 1.09 3.07
N ARG A 47 -28.14 1.83 1.96
CA ARG A 47 -28.77 1.36 0.72
C ARG A 47 -27.80 0.74 -0.28
N LYS A 48 -26.49 0.69 0.02
CA LYS A 48 -25.43 0.18 -0.88
C LYS A 48 -25.41 0.85 -2.26
N ASP A 49 -25.89 2.08 -2.35
CA ASP A 49 -25.99 2.82 -3.62
C ASP A 49 -24.71 3.58 -3.97
N ASN A 50 -23.86 3.87 -2.97
CA ASN A 50 -22.61 4.58 -3.19
C ASN A 50 -21.39 3.79 -2.67
N LEU A 51 -20.66 3.17 -3.60
CA LEU A 51 -19.40 2.46 -3.32
C LEU A 51 -18.26 3.47 -3.21
N ILE A 52 -17.71 3.64 -2.01
CA ILE A 52 -16.65 4.61 -1.73
C ILE A 52 -15.27 3.97 -1.53
N GLY A 53 -15.22 2.64 -1.45
CA GLY A 53 -13.98 1.90 -1.29
C GLY A 53 -14.16 0.40 -1.39
N GLY A 54 -13.05 -0.31 -1.38
CA GLY A 54 -13.00 -1.76 -1.27
C GLY A 54 -11.57 -2.23 -1.20
N LEU A 55 -11.32 -3.40 -0.62
CA LEU A 55 -9.98 -3.94 -0.42
C LEU A 55 -9.93 -5.44 -0.68
N TRP A 56 -8.75 -5.92 -1.03
CA TRP A 56 -8.42 -7.32 -0.92
C TRP A 56 -8.02 -7.61 0.53
N ILE A 57 -8.76 -8.48 1.20
CA ILE A 57 -8.49 -8.91 2.57
C ILE A 57 -7.35 -9.93 2.53
N ALA A 58 -6.13 -9.44 2.72
CA ALA A 58 -4.96 -10.24 2.98
C ALA A 58 -4.99 -10.86 4.40
N GLU A 59 -4.17 -11.87 4.62
CA GLU A 59 -3.92 -12.41 5.97
C GLU A 59 -3.46 -11.29 6.92
N GLY A 60 -3.98 -11.31 8.16
CA GLY A 60 -3.64 -10.32 9.19
C GLY A 60 -4.40 -8.99 9.14
N ILE A 61 -5.24 -8.75 8.12
CA ILE A 61 -6.15 -7.60 8.10
C ILE A 61 -7.29 -7.83 9.10
N THR A 62 -7.43 -6.89 10.04
CA THR A 62 -8.42 -6.93 11.12
C THR A 62 -9.53 -5.89 10.92
N ASN A 63 -10.59 -6.00 11.72
CA ASN A 63 -11.61 -4.96 11.77
C ASN A 63 -11.01 -3.59 12.10
N ALA A 64 -10.09 -3.52 13.08
CA ALA A 64 -9.41 -2.28 13.45
C ALA A 64 -8.63 -1.66 12.28
N ASN A 65 -7.98 -2.48 11.44
CA ASN A 65 -7.30 -1.99 10.24
C ASN A 65 -8.27 -1.31 9.27
N LEU A 66 -9.46 -1.88 9.05
CA LEU A 66 -10.46 -1.26 8.17
C LEU A 66 -10.90 0.12 8.69
N TYR A 67 -11.12 0.26 10.00
CA TYR A 67 -11.41 1.57 10.60
C TYR A 67 -10.27 2.58 10.35
N SER A 68 -9.03 2.20 10.62
CA SER A 68 -7.87 3.08 10.42
C SER A 68 -7.66 3.45 8.94
N MET A 69 -7.90 2.50 8.02
CA MET A 69 -7.84 2.76 6.58
C MET A 69 -8.91 3.75 6.12
N LEU A 70 -10.13 3.69 6.70
CA LEU A 70 -11.18 4.66 6.38
C LEU A 70 -10.84 6.06 6.86
N GLU A 71 -10.27 6.20 8.06
CA GLU A 71 -9.83 7.49 8.61
C GLU A 71 -8.73 8.16 7.76
N ILE A 72 -8.03 7.41 6.91
CA ILE A 72 -7.03 7.96 5.99
C ILE A 72 -7.68 8.77 4.87
N PHE A 73 -8.79 8.29 4.30
CA PHE A 73 -9.38 8.86 3.08
C PHE A 73 -10.80 9.40 3.26
N CYS A 74 -11.46 9.13 4.38
CA CYS A 74 -12.75 9.68 4.76
C CYS A 74 -12.59 10.68 5.91
N THR A 75 -13.19 11.86 5.76
CA THR A 75 -13.41 12.78 6.87
C THR A 75 -14.84 12.62 7.36
N PHE A 76 -14.98 12.39 8.67
CA PHE A 76 -16.26 12.28 9.35
C PHE A 76 -16.45 13.50 10.24
N ASN A 77 -17.63 14.12 10.22
CA ASN A 77 -17.97 15.22 11.14
C ASN A 77 -18.65 14.74 12.44
N ASP A 78 -18.84 13.43 12.58
CA ASP A 78 -19.35 12.75 13.77
C ASP A 78 -18.71 11.35 13.86
N THR A 79 -18.99 10.63 14.93
CA THR A 79 -18.58 9.25 15.11
C THR A 79 -19.19 8.36 14.03
N PHE A 80 -18.41 7.42 13.51
CA PHE A 80 -18.88 6.42 12.56
C PHE A 80 -18.69 5.00 13.10
N TYR A 81 -19.50 4.09 12.58
CA TYR A 81 -19.44 2.66 12.88
C TYR A 81 -19.58 1.87 11.59
N LEU A 82 -19.03 0.65 11.57
CA LEU A 82 -19.19 -0.27 10.46
C LEU A 82 -20.27 -1.30 10.78
N ARG A 83 -21.10 -1.60 9.78
CA ARG A 83 -22.03 -2.73 9.79
C ARG A 83 -21.66 -3.68 8.66
N ASN A 84 -21.73 -4.98 8.92
CA ASN A 84 -21.60 -5.97 7.85
C ASN A 84 -22.92 -6.11 7.08
N PHE A 85 -22.93 -6.92 6.01
CA PHE A 85 -24.12 -7.15 5.18
C PHE A 85 -25.35 -7.66 5.94
N SER A 86 -25.17 -8.30 7.10
CA SER A 86 -26.26 -8.77 7.96
C SER A 86 -26.81 -7.65 8.87
N GLY A 87 -26.33 -6.41 8.72
CA GLY A 87 -26.66 -5.27 9.57
C GLY A 87 -26.00 -5.29 10.95
N ARG A 88 -25.15 -6.29 11.23
CA ARG A 88 -24.49 -6.44 12.53
C ARG A 88 -23.33 -5.46 12.66
N LEU A 89 -23.19 -4.87 13.84
CA LEU A 89 -22.07 -4.01 14.19
C LEU A 89 -20.74 -4.78 14.07
N VAL A 90 -19.82 -4.22 13.32
CA VAL A 90 -18.42 -4.66 13.21
C VAL A 90 -17.62 -3.84 14.22
N LYS A 91 -17.18 -4.46 15.31
CA LYS A 91 -16.43 -3.76 16.35
C LYS A 91 -15.04 -3.37 15.84
N ARG A 92 -14.51 -2.23 16.32
CA ARG A 92 -13.11 -1.85 16.10
C ARG A 92 -12.22 -2.70 17.00
N ASP A 93 -11.87 -3.89 16.55
CA ASP A 93 -11.09 -4.87 17.29
C ASP A 93 -10.08 -5.62 16.39
N GLN A 94 -9.27 -6.47 17.00
CA GLN A 94 -8.22 -7.24 16.31
C GLN A 94 -8.76 -8.56 15.70
N ASN A 95 -10.09 -8.73 15.61
CA ASN A 95 -10.63 -9.91 14.94
C ASN A 95 -10.40 -9.81 13.43
N PRO A 96 -10.13 -10.94 12.75
CA PRO A 96 -9.94 -10.95 11.31
C PRO A 96 -11.13 -10.36 10.57
N LEU A 97 -10.84 -9.43 9.64
CA LEU A 97 -11.86 -8.85 8.77
C LEU A 97 -12.41 -9.95 7.86
N GLN A 98 -13.74 -9.98 7.69
CA GLN A 98 -14.38 -11.00 6.87
C GLN A 98 -14.64 -10.47 5.44
N PRO A 99 -14.57 -11.31 4.40
CA PRO A 99 -15.06 -10.92 3.07
C PRO A 99 -16.52 -10.48 3.09
N GLY A 100 -16.86 -9.53 2.22
CA GLY A 100 -18.23 -9.05 2.01
C GLY A 100 -18.40 -7.54 2.08
N ASP A 101 -19.65 -7.11 2.16
CA ASP A 101 -20.01 -5.70 2.11
C ASP A 101 -20.09 -5.08 3.51
N TYR A 102 -19.52 -3.88 3.61
CA TYR A 102 -19.49 -3.05 4.80
C TYR A 102 -20.21 -1.73 4.53
N LEU A 103 -21.08 -1.36 5.47
CA LEU A 103 -21.85 -0.12 5.44
C LEU A 103 -21.30 0.80 6.53
N ILE A 104 -21.02 2.05 6.18
CA ILE A 104 -20.68 3.08 7.16
C ILE A 104 -21.96 3.69 7.72
N ALA A 105 -22.14 3.59 9.03
CA ALA A 105 -23.23 4.22 9.75
C ALA A 105 -22.71 5.40 10.57
N THR A 106 -23.23 6.60 10.32
CA THR A 106 -22.95 7.81 11.10
C THR A 106 -24.19 8.70 11.12
N ASN A 107 -24.35 9.51 12.18
CA ASN A 107 -25.37 10.56 12.22
C ASN A 107 -24.94 11.83 11.46
N GLY A 108 -23.66 11.89 11.11
CA GLY A 108 -23.03 12.98 10.40
C GLY A 108 -23.02 12.79 8.88
N SER A 109 -22.09 13.49 8.23
CA SER A 109 -21.76 13.34 6.81
C SER A 109 -20.35 12.82 6.64
N ILE A 110 -20.14 12.13 5.53
CA ILE A 110 -18.85 11.57 5.13
C ILE A 110 -18.35 12.37 3.94
N THR A 111 -17.09 12.78 3.96
CA THR A 111 -16.42 13.39 2.81
C THR A 111 -15.21 12.53 2.42
N VAL A 112 -15.22 12.01 1.20
CA VAL A 112 -14.09 11.25 0.64
C VAL A 112 -13.06 12.23 0.06
N THR A 113 -11.79 12.06 0.39
CA THR A 113 -10.70 12.89 -0.13
C THR A 113 -10.50 12.69 -1.62
N HIS A 114 -10.22 13.78 -2.32
CA HIS A 114 -9.84 13.79 -3.74
C HIS A 114 -8.31 13.80 -3.94
N GLU A 115 -7.53 13.56 -2.88
CA GLU A 115 -6.06 13.51 -2.92
C GLU A 115 -5.56 12.54 -4.00
N ILE A 116 -4.73 12.98 -4.94
CA ILE A 116 -4.19 12.08 -5.96
C ILE A 116 -3.05 11.27 -5.33
N PRO A 117 -3.07 9.93 -5.39
CA PRO A 117 -1.99 9.14 -4.85
C PRO A 117 -0.73 9.32 -5.68
N LEU A 118 0.37 9.40 -4.98
CA LEU A 118 1.69 9.69 -5.51
C LEU A 118 2.41 8.37 -5.85
N LEU A 119 2.29 7.95 -7.11
CA LEU A 119 2.97 6.74 -7.59
C LEU A 119 4.49 6.96 -7.64
N ARG A 120 5.26 5.96 -7.15
CA ARG A 120 6.71 5.94 -7.35
C ARG A 120 7.01 5.29 -8.70
N ASN A 121 7.96 5.85 -9.44
CA ASN A 121 8.39 5.31 -10.72
C ASN A 121 8.86 3.84 -10.54
N SER A 122 8.27 2.93 -11.32
CA SER A 122 8.68 1.52 -11.36
C SER A 122 10.16 1.39 -11.73
N PRO A 123 10.89 0.38 -11.23
CA PRO A 123 12.32 0.17 -11.49
C PRO A 123 12.66 -0.11 -12.97
N GLY A 124 11.67 -0.22 -13.86
CA GLY A 124 11.87 -0.25 -15.31
C GLY A 124 12.12 1.12 -15.95
N SER A 125 11.91 2.22 -15.23
CA SER A 125 12.36 3.55 -15.64
C SER A 125 13.84 3.69 -15.28
N LEU A 126 14.72 3.40 -16.23
CA LEU A 126 16.17 3.58 -16.13
C LEU A 126 16.62 5.04 -15.96
N GLN A 127 15.71 5.98 -15.71
CA GLN A 127 16.04 7.38 -15.49
C GLN A 127 16.10 7.68 -14.00
N ALA A 128 17.19 7.23 -13.38
CA ALA A 128 17.65 7.77 -12.11
C ALA A 128 17.87 9.29 -12.28
N GLY A 129 16.94 10.11 -11.81
CA GLY A 129 17.15 11.56 -11.77
C GLY A 129 15.92 12.47 -11.76
N ILE A 130 14.73 12.00 -12.17
CA ILE A 130 13.55 12.87 -12.15
C ILE A 130 12.92 12.84 -10.76
N ARG A 131 13.15 13.91 -9.99
CA ARG A 131 12.43 14.19 -8.74
C ARG A 131 10.94 14.28 -9.05
N SER A 132 10.17 13.30 -8.63
CA SER A 132 8.72 13.27 -8.79
C SER A 132 8.06 14.40 -7.99
N GLU A 133 6.89 14.89 -8.42
CA GLU A 133 6.07 15.86 -7.67
C GLU A 133 5.80 15.38 -6.24
N SER A 134 5.70 14.05 -6.06
CA SER A 134 5.57 13.40 -4.77
C SER A 134 6.69 13.70 -3.77
N PHE A 135 7.89 14.03 -4.26
CA PHE A 135 9.02 14.45 -3.45
C PHE A 135 8.93 15.91 -3.00
N ARG A 136 8.27 16.78 -3.77
CA ARG A 136 8.04 18.19 -3.40
C ARG A 136 6.93 18.29 -2.35
N ASP A 137 5.83 17.58 -2.54
CA ASP A 137 4.73 17.52 -1.58
C ASP A 137 5.19 16.95 -0.23
N ALA A 138 6.12 15.97 -0.25
CA ALA A 138 6.72 15.48 0.97
C ALA A 138 7.59 16.54 1.70
N ASN A 139 8.30 17.40 0.97
CA ASN A 139 9.03 18.50 1.61
C ASN A 139 8.07 19.55 2.19
N ASP A 140 6.97 19.85 1.50
CA ASP A 140 5.97 20.85 1.93
C ASP A 140 5.15 20.39 3.15
N LEU A 141 5.01 19.07 3.35
CA LEU A 141 4.44 18.48 4.58
C LEU A 141 5.43 18.42 5.76
N GLY A 142 6.64 18.97 5.61
CA GLY A 142 7.63 19.07 6.68
C GLY A 142 8.36 17.76 6.99
N TYR A 143 8.31 16.74 6.13
CA TYR A 143 8.94 15.43 6.38
C TYR A 143 10.46 15.51 6.60
N ARG A 144 11.14 16.52 6.02
CA ARG A 144 12.56 16.77 6.27
C ARG A 144 12.89 17.06 7.74
N ASN A 145 11.95 17.62 8.50
CA ASN A 145 12.18 17.97 9.90
C ASN A 145 12.26 16.75 10.82
N TRP A 146 11.82 15.58 10.36
CA TRP A 146 11.80 14.33 11.13
C TRP A 146 13.06 13.48 10.91
N ILE A 147 13.81 13.76 9.84
CA ILE A 147 15.08 13.09 9.53
C ILE A 147 16.19 13.82 10.29
N THR A 148 16.74 13.15 11.30
CA THR A 148 17.71 13.75 12.23
C THR A 148 19.15 13.33 11.94
N VAL A 149 19.34 12.23 11.20
CA VAL A 149 20.66 11.73 10.81
C VAL A 149 20.99 12.20 9.38
N PRO A 150 22.06 12.96 9.17
CA PRO A 150 22.48 13.38 7.83
C PRO A 150 23.01 12.19 7.01
N PRO A 151 23.02 12.29 5.66
CA PRO A 151 23.64 11.29 4.80
C PRO A 151 25.14 11.16 5.10
N ALA A 152 25.73 9.99 4.79
CA ALA A 152 27.17 9.75 4.93
C ALA A 152 28.03 10.70 4.06
N THR A 153 27.45 11.27 3.00
CA THR A 153 28.02 12.31 2.17
C THR A 153 27.12 13.54 2.18
N GLU A 154 27.63 14.67 2.66
CA GLU A 154 26.86 15.91 2.87
C GLU A 154 26.20 16.46 1.59
N SER A 155 26.79 16.19 0.42
CA SER A 155 26.22 16.56 -0.89
C SER A 155 24.97 15.76 -1.27
N GLY A 156 24.65 14.68 -0.55
CA GLY A 156 23.52 13.80 -0.82
C GLY A 156 22.16 14.36 -0.37
N GLY A 157 22.13 15.36 0.50
CA GLY A 157 20.90 15.86 1.11
C GLY A 157 20.18 14.83 2.00
N SER A 158 19.14 15.27 2.73
CA SER A 158 18.39 14.43 3.68
C SER A 158 17.72 13.20 3.04
N ILE A 159 17.52 13.21 1.73
CA ILE A 159 16.96 12.07 0.97
C ILE A 159 17.83 10.82 1.06
N ASN A 160 19.15 11.01 1.17
CA ASN A 160 20.13 9.94 1.29
C ASN A 160 20.43 9.60 2.77
N SER A 161 19.61 10.09 3.70
CA SER A 161 19.67 9.64 5.08
C SER A 161 19.28 8.18 5.18
N PRO A 162 19.98 7.36 5.98
CA PRO A 162 19.55 5.99 6.26
C PRO A 162 18.12 5.94 6.85
N GLN A 163 17.69 7.00 7.55
CA GLN A 163 16.34 7.12 8.12
C GLN A 163 15.23 7.36 7.08
N ASN A 164 15.59 7.45 5.80
CA ASN A 164 14.65 7.58 4.67
C ASN A 164 14.66 6.33 3.76
N GLY A 165 15.38 5.26 4.14
CA GLY A 165 15.56 4.07 3.31
C GLY A 165 15.40 2.77 4.10
N ILE A 166 14.77 1.78 3.48
CA ILE A 166 14.76 0.40 3.97
C ILE A 166 15.41 -0.50 2.91
N LEU A 167 16.30 -1.39 3.34
CA LEU A 167 16.90 -2.37 2.44
C LEU A 167 16.04 -3.62 2.43
N ILE A 168 15.51 -3.94 1.25
CA ILE A 168 14.57 -5.03 0.99
C ILE A 168 15.03 -5.84 -0.23
N GLY A 169 14.63 -7.10 -0.31
CA GLY A 169 14.90 -7.95 -1.46
C GLY A 169 14.30 -7.39 -2.75
N ILE A 170 14.84 -7.79 -3.90
CA ILE A 170 14.46 -7.20 -5.20
C ILE A 170 12.98 -7.36 -5.52
N THR A 171 12.39 -8.52 -5.19
CA THR A 171 10.97 -8.80 -5.43
C THR A 171 10.09 -7.97 -4.50
N GLU A 172 10.43 -7.88 -3.22
CA GLU A 172 9.74 -7.07 -2.24
C GLU A 172 9.85 -5.58 -2.55
N SER A 173 11.00 -5.13 -3.08
CA SER A 173 11.23 -3.76 -3.51
C SER A 173 10.29 -3.33 -4.65
N ILE A 174 10.04 -4.21 -5.62
CA ILE A 174 9.09 -3.94 -6.70
C ILE A 174 7.68 -3.73 -6.14
N LEU A 175 7.23 -4.61 -5.25
CA LEU A 175 5.90 -4.55 -4.65
C LEU A 175 5.72 -3.39 -3.67
N PHE A 176 6.78 -3.06 -2.93
CA PHE A 176 6.79 -1.92 -2.02
C PHE A 176 6.71 -0.62 -2.83
N THR A 177 7.55 -0.46 -3.85
CA THR A 177 7.55 0.74 -4.72
C THR A 177 6.23 0.94 -5.46
N SER A 178 5.55 -0.13 -5.84
CA SER A 178 4.22 -0.08 -6.46
C SER A 178 3.06 0.01 -5.46
N HIS A 179 3.35 0.16 -4.16
CA HIS A 179 2.37 0.24 -3.06
C HIS A 179 1.47 -0.99 -2.90
N GLN A 180 1.83 -2.13 -3.50
CA GLN A 180 1.11 -3.40 -3.31
C GLN A 180 1.38 -4.01 -1.91
N VAL A 181 2.50 -3.64 -1.30
CA VAL A 181 2.86 -3.95 0.09
C VAL A 181 3.20 -2.65 0.81
N SER A 182 2.77 -2.52 2.06
CA SER A 182 3.18 -1.45 2.95
C SER A 182 3.34 -1.93 4.39
N ILE A 183 3.80 -1.05 5.27
CA ILE A 183 4.01 -1.30 6.70
C ILE A 183 3.17 -0.28 7.47
N ASP A 184 2.31 -0.75 8.36
CA ASP A 184 1.52 0.08 9.27
C ASP A 184 2.26 0.24 10.61
N PRO A 185 2.92 1.38 10.86
CA PRO A 185 3.64 1.60 12.12
C PRO A 185 2.69 1.74 13.33
N ASP A 186 1.40 2.02 13.11
CA ASP A 186 0.41 2.20 14.18
C ASP A 186 -0.21 0.87 14.64
N ASP A 187 0.03 -0.21 13.89
CA ASP A 187 -0.40 -1.56 14.22
C ASP A 187 0.80 -2.49 14.39
N ASN A 188 1.70 -2.13 15.31
CA ASN A 188 2.89 -2.90 15.66
C ASN A 188 3.82 -3.19 14.46
N TYR A 189 3.92 -2.25 13.50
CA TYR A 189 4.71 -2.42 12.28
C TYR A 189 4.27 -3.63 11.44
N LYS A 190 2.96 -3.89 11.39
CA LYS A 190 2.36 -4.95 10.59
C LYS A 190 2.58 -4.69 9.10
N ILE A 191 2.98 -5.73 8.39
CA ILE A 191 3.10 -5.75 6.93
C ILE A 191 1.71 -6.00 6.35
N VAL A 192 1.22 -5.02 5.61
CA VAL A 192 -0.11 -5.02 4.99
C VAL A 192 0.06 -5.18 3.49
N CYS A 193 -0.56 -6.23 2.96
CA CYS A 193 -0.59 -6.50 1.53
C CYS A 193 -1.94 -6.10 0.95
N PHE A 194 -1.93 -5.51 -0.25
CA PHE A 194 -3.12 -4.96 -0.88
C PHE A 194 -3.52 -5.68 -2.18
N THR A 195 -2.69 -6.62 -2.66
CA THR A 195 -2.95 -7.40 -3.88
C THR A 195 -2.62 -8.89 -3.69
N PRO A 196 -3.32 -9.79 -4.40
CA PRO A 196 -3.03 -11.23 -4.37
C PRO A 196 -1.65 -11.60 -4.92
N ASP A 197 -0.99 -10.72 -5.68
CA ASP A 197 0.39 -10.91 -6.17
C ASP A 197 1.39 -11.16 -5.03
N THR A 198 1.04 -10.72 -3.81
CA THR A 198 1.87 -10.87 -2.60
C THR A 198 1.77 -12.24 -1.93
N ILE A 199 0.79 -13.09 -2.32
CA ILE A 199 0.51 -14.38 -1.67
C ILE A 199 1.76 -15.26 -1.65
N GLY A 200 2.48 -15.34 -2.78
CA GLY A 200 3.66 -16.19 -2.91
C GLY A 200 4.85 -15.80 -2.02
N LEU A 201 4.82 -14.60 -1.43
CA LEU A 201 5.89 -14.11 -0.56
C LEU A 201 5.64 -14.40 0.93
N ASN A 202 4.42 -14.77 1.30
CA ASN A 202 4.05 -15.04 2.69
C ASN A 202 4.44 -13.89 3.64
N LEU A 203 4.06 -12.66 3.26
CA LEU A 203 4.37 -11.42 3.99
C LEU A 203 3.20 -10.90 4.82
N ALA A 204 1.97 -11.13 4.38
CA ALA A 204 0.78 -10.53 4.94
C ALA A 204 0.62 -10.86 6.44
N GLY A 205 0.37 -9.85 7.27
CA GLY A 205 0.13 -10.02 8.70
C GLY A 205 1.40 -10.25 9.55
N ARG A 206 2.57 -10.37 8.93
CA ARG A 206 3.84 -10.40 9.65
C ARG A 206 4.17 -9.01 10.20
N HIS A 207 5.12 -8.94 11.13
CA HIS A 207 5.57 -7.68 11.73
C HIS A 207 7.08 -7.54 11.50
N LEU A 208 7.57 -6.30 11.48
CA LEU A 208 9.01 -6.05 11.41
C LEU A 208 9.74 -6.61 12.64
N ASP A 209 10.96 -7.06 12.44
CA ASP A 209 11.78 -7.63 13.52
C ASP A 209 12.17 -6.56 14.55
N GLN A 210 12.13 -6.93 15.82
CA GLN A 210 12.44 -6.03 16.94
C GLN A 210 13.84 -5.41 16.82
N ARG A 211 14.85 -6.14 16.32
CA ARG A 211 16.21 -5.62 16.15
C ARG A 211 16.27 -4.52 15.11
N PHE A 212 15.44 -4.60 14.07
CA PHE A 212 15.32 -3.52 13.09
C PHE A 212 14.65 -2.28 13.71
N LEU A 213 13.67 -2.47 14.59
CA LEU A 213 12.99 -1.37 15.28
C LEU A 213 13.86 -0.67 16.34
N GLU A 214 14.82 -1.40 16.91
CA GLU A 214 15.81 -0.89 17.86
C GLU A 214 16.97 -0.13 17.19
N ASP A 215 17.13 -0.27 15.87
CA ASP A 215 18.16 0.45 15.11
C ASP A 215 17.78 1.94 15.01
N PRO A 216 18.56 2.88 15.57
CA PRO A 216 18.27 4.31 15.48
C PRO A 216 18.35 4.87 14.05
N LEU A 217 18.94 4.11 13.11
CA LEU A 217 19.03 4.44 11.69
C LEU A 217 17.84 3.92 10.88
N ARG A 218 16.90 3.20 11.49
CA ARG A 218 15.70 2.72 10.81
C ARG A 218 14.89 3.86 10.19
N PRO A 219 14.02 3.57 9.20
CA PRO A 219 13.05 4.54 8.72
C PRO A 219 12.22 5.12 9.85
N VAL A 220 12.05 6.44 9.86
CA VAL A 220 11.16 7.10 10.81
C VAL A 220 9.70 6.73 10.53
N ASP A 221 8.89 6.60 11.58
CA ASP A 221 7.51 6.12 11.48
C ASP A 221 6.66 7.00 10.55
N GLN A 222 6.97 8.29 10.45
CA GLN A 222 6.29 9.24 9.58
C GLN A 222 6.44 8.87 8.11
N VAL A 223 7.62 8.38 7.69
CA VAL A 223 7.85 7.94 6.30
C VAL A 223 7.09 6.64 6.02
N LEU A 224 7.08 5.71 6.97
CA LEU A 224 6.28 4.47 6.86
C LEU A 224 4.78 4.76 6.79
N ARG A 225 4.29 5.64 7.67
CA ARG A 225 2.88 6.06 7.70
C ARG A 225 2.46 6.78 6.43
N TRP A 226 3.34 7.61 5.86
CA TRP A 226 3.10 8.23 4.55
C TRP A 226 2.98 7.17 3.44
N HIS A 227 3.89 6.20 3.40
CA HIS A 227 3.84 5.12 2.43
C HIS A 227 2.56 4.26 2.56
N PHE A 228 2.16 3.95 3.80
CA PHE A 228 0.90 3.28 4.10
C PHE A 228 -0.32 4.08 3.62
N ARG A 229 -0.36 5.39 3.85
CA ARG A 229 -1.39 6.28 3.32
C ARG A 229 -1.50 6.17 1.80
N GLN A 230 -0.38 6.21 1.07
CA GLN A 230 -0.40 6.09 -0.39
C GLN A 230 -0.99 4.74 -0.84
N ALA A 231 -0.58 3.64 -0.21
CA ALA A 231 -1.14 2.32 -0.51
C ALA A 231 -2.66 2.24 -0.28
N VAL A 232 -3.16 2.85 0.81
CA VAL A 232 -4.60 2.92 1.10
C VAL A 232 -5.34 3.77 0.06
N LEU A 233 -4.79 4.92 -0.34
CA LEU A 233 -5.40 5.77 -1.36
C LEU A 233 -5.46 5.12 -2.75
N ILE A 234 -4.49 4.24 -3.06
CA ILE A 234 -4.42 3.49 -4.33
C ILE A 234 -5.35 2.28 -4.30
N HIS A 235 -5.29 1.47 -3.23
CA HIS A 235 -5.87 0.14 -3.23
C HIS A 235 -7.20 0.03 -2.48
N VAL A 236 -7.49 0.94 -1.54
CA VAL A 236 -8.70 0.88 -0.71
C VAL A 236 -9.75 1.91 -1.14
N ARG A 237 -9.33 3.14 -1.43
CA ARG A 237 -10.25 4.22 -1.81
C ARG A 237 -10.88 3.98 -3.19
N GLY A 238 -12.12 4.42 -3.35
CA GLY A 238 -12.84 4.50 -4.61
C GLY A 238 -13.38 3.14 -5.08
N ALA A 239 -14.11 3.15 -6.19
CA ALA A 239 -14.82 1.99 -6.71
C ALA A 239 -13.92 0.90 -7.34
N GLY A 240 -12.60 1.05 -7.32
CA GLY A 240 -11.66 0.14 -7.99
C GLY A 240 -11.19 0.65 -9.35
N GLU A 241 -11.34 1.96 -9.60
CA GLU A 241 -10.66 2.61 -10.71
C GLU A 241 -9.15 2.43 -10.51
N SER A 242 -8.55 1.59 -11.35
CA SER A 242 -7.10 1.44 -11.40
C SER A 242 -6.48 2.82 -11.63
N SER A 243 -5.73 3.35 -10.68
CA SER A 243 -4.79 4.45 -10.96
C SER A 243 -3.74 4.05 -12.02
N ILE A 244 -3.60 2.74 -12.29
CA ILE A 244 -2.91 2.17 -13.44
C ILE A 244 -3.47 2.66 -14.80
N GLY A 245 -4.76 2.99 -14.88
CA GLY A 245 -5.39 3.51 -16.11
C GLY A 245 -4.94 4.92 -16.50
N MET A 246 -4.29 5.66 -15.60
CA MET A 246 -3.64 6.94 -15.90
C MET A 246 -2.20 6.79 -16.42
N TYR A 247 -1.60 5.59 -16.36
CA TYR A 247 -0.18 5.37 -16.69
C TYR A 247 0.10 4.36 -17.80
N PHE A 248 -0.90 3.55 -18.18
CA PHE A 248 -0.81 2.78 -19.42
C PHE A 248 -1.66 3.49 -20.48
N PRO A 249 -1.06 4.14 -21.49
CA PRO A 249 -1.84 4.64 -22.60
C PRO A 249 -2.62 3.46 -23.20
N LYS A 250 -3.84 3.73 -23.66
CA LYS A 250 -4.70 2.72 -24.27
C LYS A 250 -3.89 1.93 -25.31
N PRO A 251 -4.15 0.63 -25.51
CA PRO A 251 -3.40 -0.19 -26.48
C PRO A 251 -3.32 0.42 -27.88
N SER A 252 -4.24 1.32 -28.24
CA SER A 252 -4.22 2.10 -29.47
C SER A 252 -3.07 3.10 -29.63
N CYS A 253 -2.24 3.32 -28.59
CA CYS A 253 -1.11 4.24 -28.63
C CYS A 253 0.24 3.51 -28.56
N LEU A 254 0.26 2.17 -28.61
CA LEU A 254 1.50 1.38 -28.56
C LEU A 254 2.13 1.13 -29.93
N ASP A 255 1.49 1.59 -31.01
CA ASP A 255 1.95 1.28 -32.36
C ASP A 255 2.78 2.39 -33.02
N ASP A 256 2.81 3.63 -32.50
CA ASP A 256 3.57 4.72 -33.12
C ASP A 256 4.55 5.39 -32.14
N TYR A 257 5.83 5.16 -32.38
CA TYR A 257 6.98 5.78 -31.71
C TYR A 257 7.13 7.26 -32.12
N ASP A 258 6.16 8.11 -31.79
CA ASP A 258 6.32 9.57 -31.90
C ASP A 258 5.75 10.26 -30.66
N TRP A 259 6.64 10.69 -29.77
CA TRP A 259 6.33 11.25 -28.46
C TRP A 259 6.34 12.80 -28.44
N LEU A 260 6.26 13.47 -29.60
CA LEU A 260 6.43 14.92 -29.69
C LEU A 260 5.14 15.76 -29.74
N GLU A 261 3.95 15.19 -29.63
CA GLU A 261 2.69 15.98 -29.56
C GLU A 261 1.70 15.49 -28.49
N CYS A 262 2.14 15.30 -27.24
CA CYS A 262 1.26 15.17 -26.07
C CYS A 262 1.72 16.06 -24.92
#